data_AF-A0A8C5IBF8-F1
#
_entry.id   AF-A0A8C5IBF8-F1
#
_cell.length_a   1.000
_cell.length_b   1.000
_cell.length_c   1.000
_cell.angle_alpha   90.00
_cell.angle_beta   90.00
_cell.angle_gamma   90.00
#
_symmetry.space_group_name_H-M   'P 1'
#
loop_
_entity.id
_entity.type
_entity.pdbx_description
1 polymer ?
#
loop_
_entity_poly.entity_id
_entity_poly.type
_entity_poly.pdbx_seq_one_letter_code
_entity_poly.pdbx_strand_id
1 'polypeptide(L)'
;METSRLQKVYGHSLAAPLLSFLGWFGSFLCVYSLNVSSYTVNPKAAQLCPTLPVPPSKSFPLFNRCVPQNPECYSKYASVLVSMVNEMDVFHRILSGILAGRDTVIGLSVLALAFSLILVLAFRFIQTLFIHTLIALVVFGLLFVSGVLWWLHHDYRNDPSTELETEKENVKFLLGYAIFSTIITVVLLSLIFVLRKRLPFSVQLFRIVGKIIGRIPFLLFQPLWTFLILIVFWVFWVAVLLSLGTAGTAQATSGGQVEYRALSGICYMAWYHFVGLIWTSEFILACQQMVIAGAVVTCYFNRNKNNPPPHPVLSSISVLFCYHLGTAVKGSFLITLLRIPRIVLLYLCNILNQKKNAKHLFDCCSCWVCFPKSCLRYFNQHYFHFNEEHIIT
;
A
#
# COMPACT_ATOMS: atom_id res chain seq x y z
N MET A 1 -12.27 -21.74 -25.44
CA MET A 1 -12.32 -20.64 -26.43
C MET A 1 -13.48 -20.80 -27.42
N GLU A 2 -13.89 -22.04 -27.74
CA GLU A 2 -15.12 -22.35 -28.52
C GLU A 2 -16.42 -21.98 -27.79
N THR A 3 -16.53 -22.35 -26.51
CA THR A 3 -17.79 -22.27 -25.73
C THR A 3 -18.26 -20.85 -25.45
N SER A 4 -17.33 -19.91 -25.24
CA SER A 4 -17.63 -18.48 -25.07
C SER A 4 -17.94 -17.77 -26.39
N ARG A 5 -17.61 -18.35 -27.55
CA ARG A 5 -17.96 -17.82 -28.88
C ARG A 5 -19.42 -18.14 -29.23
N LEU A 6 -19.93 -19.28 -28.79
CA LEU A 6 -21.31 -19.74 -29.02
C LEU A 6 -22.36 -18.92 -28.26
N GLN A 7 -22.01 -18.42 -27.08
CA GLN A 7 -22.92 -17.67 -26.21
C GLN A 7 -23.22 -16.25 -26.72
N LYS A 8 -22.36 -15.70 -27.61
CA LYS A 8 -22.53 -14.38 -28.23
C LYS A 8 -23.41 -14.42 -29.49
N VAL A 9 -23.63 -15.61 -30.06
CA VAL A 9 -24.39 -15.79 -31.32
C VAL A 9 -25.80 -16.34 -31.05
N TYR A 10 -25.99 -17.16 -30.02
CA TYR A 10 -27.27 -17.81 -29.74
C TYR A 10 -27.85 -17.37 -28.39
N GLY A 11 -28.62 -16.28 -28.40
CA GLY A 11 -29.52 -15.96 -27.30
C GLY A 11 -30.51 -17.12 -27.06
N HIS A 12 -30.79 -17.40 -25.78
CA HIS A 12 -31.79 -18.36 -25.26
C HIS A 12 -31.76 -19.83 -25.74
N SER A 13 -30.99 -20.22 -26.75
CA SER A 13 -30.97 -21.58 -27.28
C SER A 13 -29.55 -22.17 -27.34
N LEU A 14 -29.12 -22.76 -26.22
CA LEU A 14 -27.88 -23.54 -26.11
C LEU A 14 -27.94 -24.90 -26.82
N ALA A 15 -29.13 -25.34 -27.26
CA ALA A 15 -29.35 -26.65 -27.86
C ALA A 15 -28.80 -26.79 -29.30
N ALA A 16 -28.87 -25.73 -30.11
CA ALA A 16 -28.40 -25.76 -31.50
C ALA A 16 -26.86 -25.93 -31.62
N PRO A 17 -26.03 -25.23 -30.82
CA PRO A 17 -24.59 -25.49 -30.77
C PRO A 17 -24.20 -26.91 -30.32
N LEU A 18 -24.95 -27.47 -29.37
CA LEU A 18 -24.69 -28.82 -28.83
C LEU A 18 -25.01 -29.91 -29.86
N LEU A 19 -25.98 -29.70 -30.74
CA LEU A 19 -26.28 -30.60 -31.86
C LEU A 19 -25.10 -30.70 -32.85
N SER A 20 -24.49 -29.56 -33.22
CA SER A 20 -23.28 -29.55 -34.06
C SER A 20 -22.08 -30.22 -33.37
N PHE A 21 -21.98 -30.13 -32.05
CA PHE A 21 -20.95 -30.81 -31.26
C PHE A 21 -21.15 -32.33 -31.24
N LEU A 22 -22.42 -32.79 -31.25
CA LEU A 22 -22.80 -34.20 -31.29
C LEU A 22 -22.32 -34.89 -32.57
N GLY A 23 -22.35 -34.18 -33.70
CA GLY A 23 -21.86 -34.68 -34.99
C GLY A 23 -20.34 -34.91 -35.04
N TRP A 24 -19.57 -34.30 -34.14
CA TRP A 24 -18.11 -34.42 -34.09
C TRP A 24 -17.60 -35.35 -33.00
N PHE A 25 -18.28 -35.43 -31.85
CA PHE A 25 -17.78 -36.12 -30.65
C PHE A 25 -18.76 -37.11 -29.98
N GLY A 26 -19.93 -37.38 -30.59
CA GLY A 26 -20.85 -38.43 -30.13
C GLY A 26 -21.42 -38.26 -28.71
N SER A 27 -21.41 -37.04 -28.18
CA SER A 27 -21.77 -36.76 -26.78
C SER A 27 -23.28 -36.52 -26.64
N PHE A 28 -24.00 -37.43 -25.97
CA PHE A 28 -25.45 -37.30 -25.69
C PHE A 28 -25.72 -36.41 -24.47
N LEU A 29 -25.51 -35.09 -24.60
CA LEU A 29 -25.79 -34.16 -23.49
C LEU A 29 -27.26 -33.73 -23.39
N CYS A 30 -28.02 -33.71 -24.48
CA CYS A 30 -29.44 -33.32 -24.47
C CYS A 30 -30.33 -34.41 -25.09
N VAL A 31 -31.63 -34.32 -24.82
CA VAL A 31 -32.66 -35.12 -25.50
C VAL A 31 -33.03 -34.40 -26.80
N TYR A 32 -32.58 -34.95 -27.93
CA TYR A 32 -32.76 -34.35 -29.26
C TYR A 32 -34.08 -34.73 -29.93
N SER A 33 -35.20 -34.57 -29.21
CA SER A 33 -36.53 -35.00 -29.65
C SER A 33 -37.29 -33.97 -30.49
N LEU A 34 -36.74 -32.77 -30.70
CA LEU A 34 -37.34 -31.72 -31.53
C LEU A 34 -36.61 -31.60 -32.87
N ASN A 35 -37.27 -31.02 -33.88
CA ASN A 35 -36.62 -30.72 -35.15
C ASN A 35 -35.69 -29.50 -34.98
N VAL A 36 -34.58 -29.44 -35.73
CA VAL A 36 -33.49 -28.45 -35.56
C VAL A 36 -34.00 -27.00 -35.58
N SER A 37 -34.93 -26.70 -36.49
CA SER A 37 -35.55 -25.37 -36.63
C SER A 37 -36.45 -24.98 -35.45
N SER A 38 -36.96 -25.95 -34.69
CA SER A 38 -37.86 -25.71 -33.56
C SER A 38 -37.14 -25.50 -32.22
N TYR A 39 -35.84 -25.79 -32.15
CA TYR A 39 -35.03 -25.57 -30.93
C TYR A 39 -34.84 -24.10 -30.57
N THR A 40 -34.82 -23.20 -31.55
CA THR A 40 -34.67 -21.75 -31.33
C THR A 40 -35.98 -21.04 -31.00
N VAL A 41 -37.11 -21.66 -31.30
CA VAL A 41 -38.45 -21.05 -31.20
C VAL A 41 -39.25 -21.62 -30.02
N ASN A 42 -39.04 -22.89 -29.67
CA ASN A 42 -39.83 -23.57 -28.64
C ASN A 42 -39.27 -23.32 -27.23
N PRO A 43 -40.01 -22.71 -26.30
CA PRO A 43 -39.55 -22.45 -24.94
C PRO A 43 -39.27 -23.73 -24.13
N LYS A 44 -39.84 -24.88 -24.51
CA LYS A 44 -39.58 -26.18 -23.88
C LYS A 44 -38.22 -26.78 -24.26
N ALA A 45 -37.57 -26.25 -25.29
CA ALA A 45 -36.25 -26.70 -25.74
C ALA A 45 -35.18 -26.61 -24.63
N ALA A 46 -35.26 -25.58 -23.77
CA ALA A 46 -34.33 -25.39 -22.66
C ALA A 46 -34.43 -26.47 -21.57
N GLN A 47 -35.56 -27.19 -21.48
CA GLN A 47 -35.79 -28.26 -20.50
C GLN A 47 -35.30 -29.64 -20.99
N LEU A 48 -35.05 -29.78 -22.30
CA LEU A 48 -34.54 -31.01 -22.90
C LEU A 48 -33.02 -31.18 -22.74
N CYS A 49 -32.35 -30.14 -22.24
CA CYS A 49 -30.95 -30.15 -21.89
C CYS A 49 -30.80 -30.06 -20.36
N PRO A 50 -29.77 -30.72 -19.78
CA PRO A 50 -29.48 -30.59 -18.36
C PRO A 50 -29.19 -29.12 -18.03
N THR A 51 -29.71 -28.68 -16.88
CA THR A 51 -29.43 -27.35 -16.34
C THR A 51 -27.92 -27.23 -16.12
N LEU A 52 -27.28 -26.34 -16.89
CA LEU A 52 -25.86 -26.07 -16.72
C LEU A 52 -25.61 -25.59 -15.27
N PRO A 53 -24.51 -26.02 -14.63
CA PRO A 53 -24.18 -25.62 -13.27
C PRO A 53 -23.89 -24.12 -13.13
N VAL A 54 -23.82 -23.38 -14.23
CA VAL A 54 -23.59 -21.94 -14.26
C VAL A 54 -24.84 -21.25 -14.83
N PRO A 55 -25.50 -20.36 -14.05
CA PRO A 55 -26.65 -19.60 -14.54
C PRO A 55 -26.22 -18.68 -15.69
N PRO A 56 -27.11 -18.42 -16.67
CA PRO A 56 -26.80 -17.54 -17.78
C PRO A 56 -26.52 -16.12 -17.27
N SER A 57 -25.27 -15.67 -17.40
CA SER A 57 -24.88 -14.29 -17.10
C SER A 57 -24.79 -13.49 -18.40
N LYS A 58 -25.29 -12.24 -18.36
CA LYS A 58 -24.99 -11.28 -19.42
C LYS A 58 -23.49 -11.00 -19.39
N SER A 59 -22.86 -11.03 -20.56
CA SER A 59 -21.43 -10.72 -20.70
C SER A 59 -21.25 -9.44 -21.50
N PHE A 60 -20.23 -8.67 -21.15
CA PHE A 60 -19.78 -7.56 -21.97
C PHE A 60 -18.39 -7.88 -22.55
N PRO A 61 -18.09 -7.41 -23.77
CA PRO A 61 -16.78 -7.59 -24.37
C PRO A 61 -15.75 -6.66 -23.70
N LEU A 62 -14.64 -7.21 -23.23
CA LEU A 62 -13.48 -6.48 -22.72
C LEU A 62 -12.20 -7.13 -23.26
N PHE A 63 -11.37 -6.39 -24.01
CA PHE A 63 -10.15 -6.91 -24.65
C PHE A 63 -10.31 -8.24 -25.40
N ASN A 64 -11.30 -8.35 -26.30
CA ASN A 64 -11.66 -9.59 -27.03
C ASN A 64 -12.01 -10.79 -26.13
N ARG A 65 -12.27 -10.57 -24.84
CA ARG A 65 -12.75 -11.57 -23.88
C ARG A 65 -14.17 -11.25 -23.44
N CYS A 66 -14.93 -12.28 -23.05
CA CYS A 66 -16.28 -12.12 -22.50
C CYS A 66 -16.18 -12.08 -20.98
N VAL A 67 -16.66 -11.00 -20.38
CA VAL A 67 -16.55 -10.75 -18.95
C VAL A 67 -17.96 -10.66 -18.35
N PRO A 68 -18.25 -11.34 -17.22
CA PRO A 68 -19.59 -11.35 -16.63
C PRO A 68 -19.98 -9.96 -16.12
N GLN A 69 -21.21 -9.53 -16.39
CA GLN A 69 -21.75 -8.23 -15.98
C GLN A 69 -22.14 -8.20 -14.49
N ASN A 70 -22.48 -9.35 -13.91
CA ASN A 70 -22.94 -9.43 -12.53
C ASN A 70 -21.76 -9.41 -11.54
N PRO A 71 -21.72 -8.46 -10.57
CA PRO A 71 -20.63 -8.35 -9.60
C PRO A 71 -20.51 -9.59 -8.69
N GLU A 72 -21.61 -10.30 -8.46
CA GLU A 72 -21.63 -11.55 -7.68
C GLU A 72 -20.78 -12.65 -8.32
N CYS A 73 -20.57 -12.63 -9.65
CA CYS A 73 -19.75 -13.63 -10.34
C CYS A 73 -18.26 -13.52 -9.96
N TYR A 74 -17.79 -12.33 -9.60
CA TYR A 74 -16.40 -12.09 -9.17
C TYR A 74 -16.14 -12.51 -7.72
N SER A 75 -17.19 -12.67 -6.89
CA SER A 75 -17.03 -13.10 -5.50
C SER A 75 -16.40 -14.48 -5.38
N LYS A 76 -16.72 -15.40 -6.31
CA LYS A 76 -16.10 -16.73 -6.42
C LYS A 76 -14.68 -16.71 -7.00
N TYR A 77 -14.27 -15.61 -7.64
CA TYR A 77 -12.89 -15.43 -8.08
C TYR A 77 -11.99 -14.94 -6.95
N ALA A 78 -12.52 -14.24 -5.95
CA ALA A 78 -11.76 -13.88 -4.76
C ALA A 78 -11.20 -15.14 -4.06
N SER A 79 -11.98 -16.23 -3.99
CA SER A 79 -11.50 -17.50 -3.44
C SER A 79 -10.43 -18.19 -4.31
N VAL A 80 -10.42 -17.97 -5.63
CA VAL A 80 -9.37 -18.48 -6.53
C VAL A 80 -8.09 -17.64 -6.44
N LEU A 81 -8.20 -16.32 -6.32
CA LEU A 81 -7.05 -15.46 -6.02
C LEU A 81 -6.44 -15.81 -4.67
N VAL A 82 -7.26 -16.18 -3.68
CA VAL A 82 -6.73 -16.60 -2.38
C VAL A 82 -6.24 -18.04 -2.37
N SER A 83 -6.79 -18.94 -3.18
CA SER A 83 -6.16 -20.25 -3.40
C SER A 83 -4.85 -20.15 -4.21
N MET A 84 -4.63 -19.06 -4.95
CA MET A 84 -3.34 -18.76 -5.59
C MET A 84 -2.35 -18.08 -4.62
N VAL A 85 -2.87 -17.29 -3.66
CA VAL A 85 -2.13 -16.68 -2.55
C VAL A 85 -2.36 -17.52 -1.28
N ASN A 86 -2.25 -18.83 -1.41
CA ASN A 86 -2.61 -19.77 -0.34
C ASN A 86 -1.50 -19.89 0.71
N GLU A 87 -1.19 -18.77 1.36
CA GLU A 87 -0.52 -18.68 2.66
C GLU A 87 -0.92 -17.43 3.47
N MET A 88 -1.84 -16.59 2.99
CA MET A 88 -2.15 -15.32 3.66
C MET A 88 -3.65 -15.13 3.90
N ASP A 89 -4.21 -15.84 4.89
CA ASP A 89 -5.57 -15.67 5.44
C ASP A 89 -5.96 -14.20 5.72
N VAL A 90 -4.94 -13.36 5.96
CA VAL A 90 -5.05 -11.93 6.22
C VAL A 90 -5.74 -11.18 5.07
N PHE A 91 -5.44 -11.49 3.81
CA PHE A 91 -6.01 -10.76 2.67
C PHE A 91 -7.51 -11.01 2.50
N HIS A 92 -7.96 -12.25 2.71
CA HIS A 92 -9.38 -12.59 2.66
C HIS A 92 -10.19 -11.85 3.72
N ARG A 93 -9.65 -11.79 4.95
CA ARG A 93 -10.29 -11.09 6.07
C ARG A 93 -10.40 -9.59 5.83
N ILE A 94 -9.36 -8.97 5.26
CA ILE A 94 -9.34 -7.54 4.92
C ILE A 94 -10.33 -7.22 3.79
N LEU A 95 -10.31 -8.00 2.71
CA LEU A 95 -11.18 -7.77 1.56
C LEU A 95 -12.67 -7.93 1.91
N SER A 96 -13.00 -8.97 2.68
CA SER A 96 -14.36 -9.19 3.19
C SER A 96 -14.81 -8.03 4.10
N GLY A 97 -13.93 -7.54 4.98
CA GLY A 97 -14.19 -6.38 5.83
C GLY A 97 -14.43 -5.09 5.05
N ILE A 98 -13.65 -4.84 3.99
CA ILE A 98 -13.80 -3.65 3.13
C ILE A 98 -15.12 -3.70 2.36
N LEU A 99 -15.51 -4.87 1.84
CA LEU A 99 -16.74 -5.02 1.06
C LEU A 99 -18.00 -4.87 1.93
N ALA A 100 -17.97 -5.37 3.17
CA ALA A 100 -19.08 -5.24 4.12
C ALA A 100 -19.30 -3.80 4.62
N GLY A 101 -18.22 -3.00 4.69
CA GLY A 101 -18.24 -1.64 5.26
C GLY A 101 -18.01 -0.52 4.25
N ARG A 102 -18.22 -0.75 2.95
CA ARG A 102 -17.75 0.15 1.87
C ARG A 102 -18.11 1.63 2.06
N ASP A 103 -19.33 1.92 2.49
CA ASP A 103 -19.84 3.29 2.59
C ASP A 103 -19.21 4.01 3.79
N THR A 104 -19.04 3.29 4.91
CA THR A 104 -18.33 3.78 6.10
C THR A 104 -16.84 3.98 5.83
N VAL A 105 -16.21 3.07 5.07
CA VAL A 105 -14.78 3.18 4.70
C VAL A 105 -14.52 4.39 3.81
N ILE A 106 -15.39 4.64 2.83
CA ILE A 106 -15.31 5.83 1.97
C ILE A 106 -15.50 7.10 2.81
N GLY A 107 -16.50 7.12 3.70
CA GLY A 107 -16.75 8.26 4.58
C GLY A 107 -15.55 8.60 5.49
N LEU A 108 -14.97 7.60 6.14
CA LEU A 108 -13.78 7.77 7.00
C LEU A 108 -12.55 8.21 6.20
N SER A 109 -12.39 7.73 4.97
CA SER A 109 -11.27 8.11 4.10
C SER A 109 -11.36 9.57 3.66
N VAL A 110 -12.55 10.03 3.28
CA VAL A 110 -12.79 11.44 2.93
C VAL A 110 -12.58 12.34 4.15
N LEU A 111 -13.08 11.93 5.32
CA LEU A 111 -12.86 12.65 6.57
C LEU A 111 -11.36 12.74 6.94
N ALA A 112 -10.62 11.65 6.78
CA ALA A 112 -9.17 11.62 7.01
C ALA A 112 -8.42 12.54 6.03
N LEU A 113 -8.82 12.58 4.76
CA LEU A 113 -8.26 13.50 3.77
C LEU A 113 -8.56 14.96 4.16
N ALA A 114 -9.79 15.27 4.56
CA ALA A 114 -10.16 16.60 5.01
C ALA A 114 -9.34 17.03 6.24
N PHE A 115 -9.21 16.17 7.26
CA PHE A 115 -8.36 16.45 8.42
C PHE A 115 -6.89 16.61 8.04
N SER A 116 -6.37 15.81 7.11
CA SER A 116 -4.98 15.94 6.66
C SER A 116 -4.71 17.30 5.99
N LEU A 117 -5.65 17.78 5.17
CA LEU A 117 -5.57 19.09 4.52
C LEU A 117 -5.69 20.23 5.55
N ILE A 118 -6.64 20.11 6.48
CA ILE A 118 -6.81 21.07 7.58
C ILE A 118 -5.55 21.13 8.43
N LEU A 119 -4.94 19.99 8.78
CA LEU A 119 -3.69 19.94 9.54
C LEU A 119 -2.53 20.58 8.78
N VAL A 120 -2.39 20.31 7.48
CA VAL A 120 -1.34 20.94 6.65
C VAL A 120 -1.52 22.46 6.58
N LEU A 121 -2.76 22.94 6.45
CA LEU A 121 -3.07 24.36 6.43
C LEU A 121 -2.89 25.01 7.82
N ALA A 122 -3.37 24.37 8.89
CA ALA A 122 -3.25 24.85 10.26
C ALA A 122 -1.78 24.90 10.72
N PHE A 123 -0.99 23.89 10.37
CA PHE A 123 0.44 23.84 10.65
C PHE A 123 1.16 25.05 10.05
N ARG A 124 0.71 25.56 8.90
CA ARG A 124 1.30 26.76 8.27
C ARG A 124 1.15 28.03 9.11
N PHE A 125 0.03 28.19 9.82
CA PHE A 125 -0.23 29.39 10.63
C PHE A 125 0.39 29.32 12.02
N ILE A 126 0.49 28.12 12.60
CA ILE A 126 0.89 27.91 14.00
C ILE A 126 2.34 27.42 14.10
N GLN A 127 3.01 27.10 12.99
CA GLN A 127 4.36 26.48 12.92
C GLN A 127 5.38 27.01 13.94
N THR A 128 5.50 28.33 14.10
CA THR A 128 6.46 28.92 15.06
C THR A 128 6.05 28.70 16.52
N LEU A 129 4.77 28.88 16.85
CA LEU A 129 4.26 28.63 18.21
C LEU A 129 4.26 27.12 18.52
N PHE A 130 3.83 26.32 17.56
CA PHE A 130 3.72 24.86 17.66
C PHE A 130 5.05 24.20 18.02
N ILE A 131 6.17 24.62 17.40
CA ILE A 131 7.48 24.05 17.70
C ILE A 131 7.88 24.33 19.16
N HIS A 132 7.65 25.55 19.66
CA HIS A 132 7.97 25.91 21.03
C HIS A 132 7.06 25.20 22.04
N THR A 133 5.75 25.10 21.75
CA THR A 133 4.80 24.37 22.60
C THR A 133 5.11 22.87 22.63
N LEU A 134 5.51 22.28 21.50
CA LEU A 134 5.87 20.86 21.42
C LEU A 134 7.13 20.57 22.24
N ILE A 135 8.16 21.43 22.14
CA ILE A 135 9.39 21.28 22.93
C ILE A 135 9.09 21.44 24.43
N ALA A 136 8.29 22.44 24.80
CA ALA A 136 7.88 22.65 26.19
C ALA A 136 7.11 21.44 26.74
N LEU A 137 6.18 20.89 25.95
CA LEU A 137 5.41 19.70 26.31
C LEU A 137 6.31 18.47 26.50
N VAL A 138 7.27 18.24 25.59
CA VAL A 138 8.21 17.11 25.70
C VAL A 138 9.10 17.26 26.94
N VAL A 139 9.64 18.45 27.20
CA VAL A 139 10.46 18.71 28.39
C VAL A 139 9.64 18.49 29.67
N PHE A 140 8.44 19.06 29.74
CA PHE A 140 7.56 18.88 30.89
C PHE A 140 7.17 17.41 31.09
N GLY A 141 6.82 16.70 30.01
CA GLY A 141 6.47 15.27 30.08
C GLY A 141 7.61 14.41 30.59
N LEU A 142 8.85 14.66 30.13
CA LEU A 142 10.04 13.93 30.62
C LEU A 142 10.29 14.18 32.11
N LEU A 143 10.22 15.44 32.54
CA LEU A 143 10.38 15.80 33.96
C LEU A 143 9.26 15.23 34.83
N PHE A 144 8.02 15.25 34.34
CA PHE A 144 6.86 14.70 35.05
C PHE A 144 6.99 13.19 35.23
N VAL A 145 7.28 12.44 34.17
CA VAL A 145 7.44 10.98 34.24
C VAL A 145 8.57 10.60 35.20
N SER A 146 9.72 11.28 35.10
CA SER A 146 10.83 11.04 36.02
C SER A 146 10.47 11.39 37.48
N GLY A 147 9.79 12.51 37.69
CA GLY A 147 9.34 12.96 39.01
C GLY A 147 8.33 12.00 39.66
N VAL A 148 7.34 11.51 38.89
CA VAL A 148 6.36 10.54 39.38
C VAL A 148 7.02 9.21 39.75
N LEU A 149 7.98 8.72 38.95
CA LEU A 149 8.73 7.49 39.27
C LEU A 149 9.54 7.63 40.57
N TRP A 150 10.18 8.78 40.79
CA TRP A 150 10.89 9.05 42.03
C TRP A 150 9.96 9.23 43.23
N TRP A 151 8.81 9.88 43.05
CA TRP A 151 7.81 10.02 44.09
C TRP A 151 7.25 8.66 44.50
N LEU A 152 6.86 7.81 43.53
CA LEU A 152 6.41 6.45 43.79
C LEU A 152 7.47 5.62 44.50
N HIS A 153 8.74 5.73 44.11
CA HIS A 153 9.83 5.04 44.81
C HIS A 153 9.97 5.49 46.27
N HIS A 154 9.85 6.79 46.52
CA HIS A 154 9.93 7.35 47.87
C HIS A 154 8.74 6.92 48.74
N ASP A 155 7.53 6.91 48.19
CA ASP A 155 6.30 6.51 48.88
C ASP A 155 6.37 5.04 49.31
N TYR A 156 6.63 4.13 48.38
CA TYR A 156 6.76 2.70 48.65
C TYR A 156 7.95 2.34 49.56
N ARG A 157 9.00 3.15 49.60
CA ARG A 157 10.14 2.92 50.49
C ARG A 157 9.81 3.27 51.94
N ASN A 158 8.92 4.22 52.16
CA ASN A 158 8.61 4.75 53.49
C ASN A 158 7.33 4.16 54.10
N ASP A 159 6.59 3.33 53.35
CA ASP A 159 5.39 2.68 53.86
C ASP A 159 5.75 1.51 54.80
N PRO A 160 5.41 1.58 56.10
CA PRO A 160 5.80 0.58 57.09
C PRO A 160 5.18 -0.81 56.88
N SER A 161 4.21 -0.97 55.96
CA SER A 161 3.58 -2.26 55.64
C SER A 161 4.35 -3.14 54.64
N THR A 162 5.51 -2.69 54.14
CA THR A 162 6.34 -3.44 53.16
C THR A 162 7.16 -4.58 53.79
N GLU A 163 6.52 -5.49 54.52
CA GLU A 163 7.17 -6.67 55.12
C GLU A 163 7.30 -7.87 54.16
N LEU A 164 6.50 -7.93 53.09
CA LEU A 164 6.46 -9.07 52.17
C LEU A 164 7.63 -9.05 51.16
N GLU A 165 8.35 -10.18 51.01
CA GLU A 165 9.51 -10.30 50.11
C GLU A 165 9.20 -9.93 48.64
N THR A 166 7.97 -10.20 48.17
CA THR A 166 7.52 -9.82 46.82
C THR A 166 7.38 -8.31 46.64
N GLU A 167 7.05 -7.55 47.69
CA GLU A 167 6.98 -6.08 47.62
C GLU A 167 8.36 -5.45 47.62
N LYS A 168 9.33 -6.04 48.35
CA LYS A 168 10.74 -5.60 48.32
C LYS A 168 11.38 -5.78 46.95
N GLU A 169 11.09 -6.88 46.25
CA GLU A 169 11.54 -7.07 44.87
C GLU A 169 10.96 -6.01 43.94
N ASN A 170 9.67 -5.70 44.07
CA ASN A 170 9.01 -4.64 43.28
C ASN A 170 9.64 -3.26 43.51
N VAL A 171 10.02 -2.92 44.75
CA VAL A 171 10.71 -1.65 45.07
C VAL A 171 12.09 -1.58 44.42
N LYS A 172 12.84 -2.70 44.35
CA LYS A 172 14.13 -2.77 43.62
C LYS A 172 13.94 -2.57 42.12
N PHE A 173 12.91 -3.17 41.53
CA PHE A 173 12.58 -2.95 40.12
C PHE A 173 12.16 -1.50 39.86
N LEU A 174 11.36 -0.89 40.75
CA LEU A 174 10.93 0.51 40.66
C LEU A 174 12.12 1.48 40.73
N LEU A 175 13.09 1.22 41.60
CA LEU A 175 14.37 1.95 41.63
C LEU A 175 15.11 1.83 40.28
N GLY A 176 15.18 0.62 39.73
CA GLY A 176 15.77 0.38 38.40
C GLY A 176 15.10 1.19 37.30
N TYR A 177 13.77 1.22 37.27
CA TYR A 177 13.00 2.02 36.32
C TYR A 177 13.19 3.53 36.51
N ALA A 178 13.26 4.01 37.76
CA ALA A 178 13.51 5.42 38.06
C ALA A 178 14.91 5.87 37.59
N ILE A 179 15.96 5.08 37.85
CA ILE A 179 17.33 5.34 37.38
C ILE A 179 17.41 5.30 35.85
N PHE A 180 16.76 4.32 35.23
CA PHE A 180 16.74 4.22 33.77
C PHE A 180 16.02 5.41 33.12
N SER A 181 14.88 5.81 33.68
CA SER A 181 14.09 6.95 33.21
C SER A 181 14.83 8.28 33.36
N THR A 182 15.58 8.48 34.46
CA THR A 182 16.43 9.67 34.62
C THR A 182 17.56 9.71 33.61
N ILE A 183 18.25 8.59 33.36
CA ILE A 183 19.32 8.53 32.36
C ILE A 183 18.79 8.92 30.97
N ILE A 184 17.66 8.33 30.55
CA ILE A 184 17.01 8.69 29.28
C ILE A 184 16.63 10.16 29.26
N THR A 185 16.03 10.67 30.35
CA THR A 185 15.62 12.08 30.45
C THR A 185 16.82 13.01 30.29
N VAL A 186 17.94 12.74 30.96
CA VAL A 186 19.18 13.54 30.85
C VAL A 186 19.74 13.51 29.43
N VAL A 187 19.79 12.33 28.79
CA VAL A 187 20.25 12.20 27.40
C VAL A 187 19.37 12.99 26.44
N LEU A 188 18.04 12.85 26.57
CA LEU A 188 17.08 13.56 25.71
C LEU A 188 17.11 15.08 25.94
N LEU A 189 17.21 15.54 27.20
CA LEU A 189 17.33 16.97 27.52
C LEU A 189 18.65 17.55 27.00
N SER A 190 19.76 16.82 27.11
CA SER A 190 21.05 17.22 26.54
C SER A 190 20.97 17.34 25.01
N LEU A 191 20.35 16.38 24.35
CA LEU A 191 20.09 16.43 22.91
C LEU A 191 19.22 17.66 22.54
N ILE A 192 18.12 17.90 23.26
CA ILE A 192 17.26 19.07 23.05
C ILE A 192 18.05 20.38 23.25
N PHE A 193 18.91 20.45 24.27
CA PHE A 193 19.74 21.62 24.54
C PHE A 193 20.73 21.90 23.40
N VAL A 194 21.40 20.87 22.88
CA VAL A 194 22.30 21.00 21.72
C VAL A 194 21.53 21.42 20.47
N LEU A 195 20.36 20.82 20.23
CA LEU A 195 19.51 21.13 19.09
C LEU A 195 18.87 22.53 19.19
N ARG A 196 18.73 23.11 20.40
CA ARG A 196 18.17 24.45 20.63
C ARG A 196 18.89 25.53 19.82
N LYS A 197 20.21 25.41 19.65
CA LYS A 197 21.01 26.34 18.84
C LYS A 197 20.65 26.28 17.34
N ARG A 198 20.14 25.14 16.86
CA ARG A 198 19.73 24.92 15.46
C ARG A 198 18.26 25.27 15.20
N LEU A 199 17.41 25.29 16.24
CA LEU A 199 15.99 25.63 16.12
C LEU A 199 15.68 26.96 15.40
N PRO A 200 16.37 28.10 15.66
CA PRO A 200 16.06 29.36 14.97
C PRO A 200 16.27 29.26 13.45
N PHE A 201 17.30 28.54 13.01
CA PHE A 201 17.55 28.28 11.59
C PHE A 201 16.43 27.46 10.96
N SER A 202 16.02 26.35 11.60
CA SER A 202 14.92 25.52 11.12
C SER A 202 13.59 26.29 11.06
N VAL A 203 13.29 27.14 12.06
CA VAL A 203 12.09 27.99 12.06
C VAL A 203 12.11 28.99 10.91
N GLN A 204 13.26 29.60 10.60
CA GLN A 204 13.41 30.48 9.45
C GLN A 204 13.18 29.73 8.13
N LEU A 205 13.73 28.51 8.02
CA LEU A 205 13.51 27.64 6.86
C LEU A 205 12.02 27.34 6.67
N PHE A 206 11.31 26.92 7.73
CA PHE A 206 9.87 26.68 7.65
C PHE A 206 9.07 27.93 7.27
N ARG A 207 9.45 29.11 7.78
CA ARG A 207 8.84 30.39 7.39
C ARG A 207 9.04 30.67 5.90
N ILE A 208 10.22 30.39 5.35
CA ILE A 208 10.53 30.55 3.92
C ILE A 208 9.70 29.55 3.09
N VAL A 209 9.67 28.28 3.49
CA VAL A 209 8.85 27.24 2.84
C VAL A 209 7.38 27.63 2.85
N GLY A 210 6.86 28.12 3.97
CA GLY A 210 5.49 28.64 4.09
C GLY A 210 5.20 29.82 3.16
N LYS A 211 6.20 30.67 2.87
CA LYS A 211 6.09 31.76 1.88
C LYS A 211 6.09 31.22 0.45
N ILE A 212 6.91 30.20 0.15
CA ILE A 212 6.97 29.56 -1.18
C ILE A 212 5.68 28.82 -1.50
N ILE A 213 5.15 28.03 -0.57
CA ILE A 213 3.85 27.34 -0.73
C ILE A 213 2.72 28.35 -1.01
N GLY A 214 2.80 29.55 -0.44
CA GLY A 214 1.86 30.65 -0.74
C GLY A 214 1.96 31.21 -2.15
N ARG A 215 3.14 31.15 -2.76
CA ARG A 215 3.39 31.58 -4.14
C ARG A 215 3.07 30.49 -5.15
N ILE A 216 3.11 29.22 -4.74
CA ILE A 216 2.87 28.06 -5.59
C ILE A 216 1.73 27.20 -5.02
N PRO A 217 0.47 27.67 -5.09
CA PRO A 217 -0.66 26.94 -4.52
C PRO A 217 -0.86 25.55 -5.15
N PHE A 218 -0.45 25.37 -6.42
CA PHE A 218 -0.49 24.09 -7.13
C PHE A 218 0.36 23.00 -6.48
N LEU A 219 1.36 23.35 -5.65
CA LEU A 219 2.18 22.38 -4.94
C LEU A 219 1.38 21.54 -3.93
N LEU A 220 0.28 22.10 -3.40
CA LEU A 220 -0.63 21.39 -2.49
C LEU A 220 -1.50 20.35 -3.21
N PHE A 221 -1.73 20.52 -4.52
CA PHE A 221 -2.47 19.57 -5.34
C PHE A 221 -1.59 18.41 -5.83
N GLN A 222 -0.27 18.56 -5.79
CA GLN A 222 0.67 17.53 -6.25
C GLN A 222 0.44 16.16 -5.58
N PRO A 223 0.29 16.04 -4.24
CA PRO A 223 0.04 14.75 -3.59
C PRO A 223 -1.32 14.13 -3.96
N LEU A 224 -2.34 14.96 -4.20
CA LEU A 224 -3.66 14.49 -4.62
C LEU A 224 -3.60 13.91 -6.03
N TRP A 225 -2.87 14.58 -6.93
CA TRP A 225 -2.65 14.09 -8.28
C TRP A 225 -1.86 12.77 -8.28
N THR A 226 -0.82 12.63 -7.46
CA THR A 226 -0.11 11.36 -7.30
C THR A 226 -1.02 10.25 -6.77
N PHE A 227 -1.89 10.57 -5.80
CA PHE A 227 -2.83 9.60 -5.27
C PHE A 227 -3.81 9.09 -6.35
N LEU A 228 -4.29 9.98 -7.21
CA LEU A 228 -5.12 9.60 -8.36
C LEU A 228 -4.35 8.66 -9.31
N ILE A 229 -3.09 8.98 -9.64
CA ILE A 229 -2.24 8.11 -10.47
C ILE A 229 -2.05 6.73 -9.81
N LEU A 230 -1.81 6.68 -8.50
CA LEU A 230 -1.66 5.43 -7.76
C LEU A 230 -2.96 4.60 -7.77
N ILE A 231 -4.13 5.23 -7.65
CA ILE A 231 -5.42 4.52 -7.77
C ILE A 231 -5.58 3.91 -9.16
N VAL A 232 -5.34 4.70 -10.22
CA VAL A 232 -5.44 4.21 -11.60
C VAL A 232 -4.47 3.06 -11.85
N PHE A 233 -3.24 3.20 -11.38
CA PHE A 233 -2.23 2.14 -11.43
C PHE A 233 -2.70 0.88 -10.66
N TRP A 234 -3.25 1.04 -9.46
CA TRP A 234 -3.73 -0.09 -8.66
C TRP A 234 -4.89 -0.82 -9.32
N VAL A 235 -5.86 -0.09 -9.88
CA VAL A 235 -6.98 -0.67 -10.66
C VAL A 235 -6.44 -1.44 -11.87
N PHE A 236 -5.50 -0.86 -12.62
CA PHE A 236 -4.85 -1.52 -13.74
C PHE A 236 -4.10 -2.79 -13.29
N TRP A 237 -3.35 -2.70 -12.20
CA TRP A 237 -2.60 -3.83 -11.63
C TRP A 237 -3.53 -4.99 -11.24
N VAL A 238 -4.67 -4.69 -10.59
CA VAL A 238 -5.70 -5.69 -10.25
C VAL A 238 -6.31 -6.30 -11.51
N ALA A 239 -6.62 -5.50 -12.54
CA ALA A 239 -7.15 -6.00 -13.80
C ALA A 239 -6.18 -6.97 -14.50
N VAL A 240 -4.87 -6.67 -14.48
CA VAL A 240 -3.83 -7.56 -15.00
C VAL A 240 -3.71 -8.82 -14.15
N LEU A 241 -3.77 -8.71 -12.82
CA LEU A 241 -3.74 -9.87 -11.92
C LEU A 241 -4.94 -10.81 -12.17
N LEU A 242 -6.14 -10.26 -12.36
CA LEU A 242 -7.34 -11.02 -12.73
C LEU A 242 -7.18 -11.71 -14.09
N SER A 243 -6.57 -11.02 -15.05
CA SER A 243 -6.29 -11.57 -16.37
C SER A 243 -5.25 -12.71 -16.31
N LEU A 244 -4.30 -12.63 -15.38
CA LEU A 244 -3.28 -13.64 -15.13
C LEU A 244 -3.88 -14.89 -14.46
N GLY A 245 -4.75 -14.70 -13.45
CA GLY A 245 -5.43 -15.80 -12.77
C GLY A 245 -6.41 -16.58 -13.68
N THR A 246 -6.97 -15.92 -14.70
CA THR A 246 -7.86 -16.53 -15.69
C THR A 246 -7.14 -17.16 -16.88
N ALA A 247 -5.81 -17.02 -16.98
CA ALA A 247 -5.00 -17.57 -18.07
C ALA A 247 -4.63 -19.06 -17.90
N GLY A 248 -5.01 -19.68 -16.78
CA GLY A 248 -4.79 -21.11 -16.53
C GLY A 248 -5.57 -22.02 -17.49
N THR A 249 -5.09 -23.26 -17.67
CA THR A 249 -5.78 -24.25 -18.49
C THR A 249 -6.85 -24.96 -17.68
N ALA A 250 -8.07 -25.03 -18.23
CA ALA A 250 -9.18 -25.76 -17.63
C ALA A 250 -8.97 -27.27 -17.83
N GLN A 251 -8.79 -28.02 -16.74
CA GLN A 251 -8.79 -29.48 -16.76
C GLN A 251 -10.03 -29.99 -16.02
N ALA A 252 -10.73 -30.95 -16.61
CA ALA A 252 -11.86 -31.61 -15.97
C ALA A 252 -11.33 -32.65 -14.98
N THR A 253 -11.69 -32.49 -13.71
CA THR A 253 -11.45 -33.48 -12.66
C THR A 253 -12.44 -34.64 -12.83
N SER A 254 -12.06 -35.85 -12.38
CA SER A 254 -12.86 -37.07 -12.48
C SER A 254 -14.27 -36.97 -11.88
N GLY A 255 -14.53 -36.00 -11.00
CA GLY A 255 -15.86 -35.70 -10.43
C GLY A 255 -16.71 -34.69 -11.23
N GLY A 256 -16.34 -34.34 -12.46
CA GLY A 256 -17.12 -33.41 -13.31
C GLY A 256 -16.95 -31.93 -12.96
N GLN A 257 -16.03 -31.59 -12.05
CA GLN A 257 -15.65 -30.21 -11.74
C GLN A 257 -14.50 -29.78 -12.66
N VAL A 258 -14.51 -28.51 -13.10
CA VAL A 258 -13.43 -27.94 -13.91
C VAL A 258 -12.47 -27.20 -12.98
N GLU A 259 -11.26 -27.72 -12.84
CA GLU A 259 -10.19 -27.09 -12.07
C GLU A 259 -9.22 -26.38 -13.02
N TYR A 260 -8.89 -25.13 -12.72
CA TYR A 260 -7.91 -24.37 -13.49
C TYR A 260 -6.51 -24.69 -12.96
N ARG A 261 -5.72 -25.47 -13.70
CA ARG A 261 -4.30 -25.66 -13.36
C ARG A 261 -3.49 -24.47 -13.85
N ALA A 262 -2.84 -23.78 -12.91
CA ALA A 262 -1.86 -22.76 -13.24
C ALA A 262 -0.63 -23.43 -13.88
N LEU A 263 -0.24 -22.98 -15.08
CA LEU A 263 1.05 -23.36 -15.68
C LEU A 263 2.20 -22.78 -14.83
N SER A 264 3.33 -23.48 -14.74
CA SER A 264 4.52 -23.01 -13.99
C SER A 264 4.96 -21.59 -14.37
N GLY A 265 4.82 -21.21 -15.66
CA GLY A 265 5.09 -19.84 -16.13
C GLY A 265 4.17 -18.76 -15.54
N ILE A 266 2.92 -19.11 -15.17
CA ILE A 266 1.97 -18.18 -14.54
C ILE A 266 2.42 -17.83 -13.12
N CYS A 267 3.00 -18.78 -12.39
CA CYS A 267 3.55 -18.55 -11.05
C CYS A 267 4.73 -17.56 -11.07
N TYR A 268 5.64 -17.67 -12.05
CA TYR A 268 6.73 -16.71 -12.23
C TYR A 268 6.21 -15.30 -12.57
N MET A 269 5.24 -15.22 -13.47
CA MET A 269 4.61 -13.94 -13.84
C MET A 269 3.87 -13.30 -12.66
N ALA A 270 3.29 -14.09 -11.76
CA ALA A 270 2.64 -13.56 -10.56
C ALA A 270 3.63 -12.89 -9.61
N TRP A 271 4.80 -13.51 -9.38
CA TRP A 271 5.87 -12.90 -8.59
C TRP A 271 6.45 -11.66 -9.24
N TYR A 272 6.69 -11.69 -10.56
CA TYR A 272 7.12 -10.51 -11.31
C TYR A 272 6.10 -9.36 -11.19
N HIS A 273 4.81 -9.66 -11.34
CA HIS A 273 3.72 -8.69 -11.21
C HIS A 273 3.65 -8.08 -9.80
N PHE A 274 3.88 -8.88 -8.75
CA PHE A 274 3.94 -8.40 -7.37
C PHE A 274 5.17 -7.51 -7.11
N VAL A 275 6.35 -7.89 -7.60
CA VAL A 275 7.55 -7.04 -7.52
C VAL A 275 7.33 -5.74 -8.30
N GLY A 276 6.68 -5.81 -9.46
CA GLY A 276 6.27 -4.67 -10.26
C GLY A 276 5.34 -3.70 -9.50
N LEU A 277 4.42 -4.21 -8.68
CA LEU A 277 3.57 -3.37 -7.82
C LEU A 277 4.39 -2.44 -6.94
N ILE A 278 5.37 -3.02 -6.24
CA ILE A 278 6.22 -2.29 -5.30
C ILE A 278 7.08 -1.29 -6.07
N TRP A 279 7.75 -1.75 -7.13
CA TRP A 279 8.66 -0.91 -7.90
C TRP A 279 7.96 0.28 -8.55
N THR A 280 6.84 0.05 -9.26
CA THR A 280 6.10 1.13 -9.91
C THR A 280 5.50 2.11 -8.89
N SER A 281 5.08 1.63 -7.71
CA SER A 281 4.62 2.52 -6.63
C SER A 281 5.75 3.44 -6.12
N GLU A 282 6.95 2.88 -5.89
CA GLU A 282 8.12 3.68 -5.50
C GLU A 282 8.52 4.66 -6.61
N PHE A 283 8.42 4.25 -7.86
CA PHE A 283 8.69 5.12 -9.01
C PHE A 283 7.73 6.32 -9.06
N ILE A 284 6.43 6.10 -8.91
CA ILE A 284 5.43 7.17 -8.88
C ILE A 284 5.71 8.16 -7.72
N LEU A 285 6.08 7.65 -6.55
CA LEU A 285 6.44 8.48 -5.39
C LEU A 285 7.76 9.25 -5.60
N ALA A 286 8.76 8.64 -6.23
CA ALA A 286 10.02 9.30 -6.57
C ALA A 286 9.81 10.44 -7.58
N CYS A 287 8.96 10.22 -8.58
CA CYS A 287 8.54 11.26 -9.53
C CYS A 287 7.87 12.43 -8.82
N GLN A 288 6.98 12.17 -7.86
CA GLN A 288 6.37 13.22 -7.05
C GLN A 288 7.42 14.04 -6.29
N GLN A 289 8.36 13.38 -5.62
CA GLN A 289 9.40 14.05 -4.84
C GLN A 289 10.27 14.96 -5.72
N MET A 290 10.62 14.49 -6.92
CA MET A 290 11.43 15.25 -7.88
C MET A 290 10.69 16.47 -8.43
N VAL A 291 9.38 16.36 -8.72
CA VAL A 291 8.55 17.50 -9.15
C VAL A 291 8.44 18.56 -8.04
N ILE A 292 8.24 18.13 -6.79
CA ILE A 292 8.15 19.05 -5.64
C ILE A 292 9.50 19.76 -5.45
N ALA A 293 10.62 19.03 -5.47
CA ALA A 293 11.96 19.59 -5.34
C ALA A 293 12.23 20.60 -6.47
N GLY A 294 11.98 20.23 -7.73
CA GLY A 294 12.14 21.12 -8.88
C GLY A 294 11.34 22.42 -8.75
N ALA A 295 10.05 22.31 -8.39
CA ALA A 295 9.19 23.50 -8.28
C ALA A 295 9.64 24.43 -7.13
N VAL A 296 10.11 23.85 -6.02
CA VAL A 296 10.64 24.61 -4.88
C VAL A 296 11.95 25.29 -5.25
N VAL A 297 12.88 24.60 -5.89
CA VAL A 297 14.18 25.15 -6.32
C VAL A 297 13.98 26.30 -7.31
N THR A 298 13.16 26.13 -8.35
CA THR A 298 12.86 27.20 -9.33
C THR A 298 12.27 28.44 -8.66
N CYS A 299 11.44 28.29 -7.63
CA CYS A 299 10.87 29.43 -6.92
C CYS A 299 11.79 30.02 -5.84
N TYR A 300 12.61 29.19 -5.18
CA TYR A 300 13.54 29.61 -4.13
C TYR A 300 14.69 30.44 -4.72
N PHE A 301 15.28 29.97 -5.82
CA PHE A 301 16.37 30.66 -6.51
C PHE A 301 15.91 31.75 -7.49
N ASN A 302 14.61 31.99 -7.65
CA ASN A 302 14.14 33.11 -8.45
C ASN A 302 14.54 34.46 -7.82
N ARG A 303 15.53 35.10 -8.42
CA ARG A 303 16.10 36.38 -8.00
C ARG A 303 15.10 37.54 -8.16
N ASN A 304 14.17 37.46 -9.12
CA ASN A 304 13.16 38.48 -9.36
C ASN A 304 11.83 38.15 -8.65
N LYS A 305 11.65 38.69 -7.45
CA LYS A 305 10.42 38.48 -6.64
C LYS A 305 9.15 39.07 -7.29
N ASN A 306 9.29 40.00 -8.23
CA ASN A 306 8.17 40.69 -8.87
C ASN A 306 7.68 39.97 -10.14
N ASN A 307 8.43 38.99 -10.65
CA ASN A 307 8.05 38.17 -11.78
C ASN A 307 8.19 36.67 -11.42
N PRO A 308 7.19 36.07 -10.76
CA PRO A 308 7.24 34.64 -10.42
C PRO A 308 7.18 33.78 -11.70
N PRO A 309 7.82 32.61 -11.72
CA PRO A 309 7.65 31.67 -12.82
C PRO A 309 6.16 31.31 -12.95
N PRO A 310 5.57 31.33 -14.15
CA PRO A 310 4.12 31.22 -14.33
C PRO A 310 3.59 29.85 -13.91
N HIS A 311 4.31 28.76 -14.25
CA HIS A 311 3.88 27.39 -13.97
C HIS A 311 5.06 26.51 -13.51
N PRO A 312 5.60 26.73 -12.29
CA PRO A 312 6.78 26.01 -11.82
C PRO A 312 6.53 24.51 -11.70
N VAL A 313 5.34 24.09 -11.25
CA VAL A 313 4.99 22.66 -11.13
C VAL A 313 4.94 21.97 -12.50
N LEU A 314 4.25 22.55 -13.48
CA LEU A 314 4.17 21.97 -14.83
C LEU A 314 5.54 21.95 -15.52
N SER A 315 6.33 23.02 -15.34
CA SER A 315 7.70 23.06 -15.84
C SER A 315 8.55 21.93 -15.24
N SER A 316 8.48 21.71 -13.93
CA SER A 316 9.22 20.61 -13.28
C SER A 316 8.72 19.22 -13.70
N ILE A 317 7.42 19.06 -13.97
CA ILE A 317 6.88 17.83 -14.55
C ILE A 317 7.48 17.59 -15.95
N SER A 318 7.50 18.61 -16.81
CA SER A 318 8.09 18.49 -18.14
C SER A 318 9.57 18.13 -18.06
N VAL A 319 10.33 18.79 -17.19
CA VAL A 319 11.76 18.52 -16.99
C VAL A 319 12.01 17.10 -16.49
N LEU A 320 11.19 16.62 -15.55
CA LEU A 320 11.24 15.23 -15.09
C LEU A 320 11.08 14.25 -16.27
N PHE A 321 10.04 14.41 -17.08
CA PHE A 321 9.78 13.47 -18.17
C PHE A 321 10.78 13.58 -19.33
N CYS A 322 11.29 14.78 -19.61
CA CYS A 322 12.24 15.00 -20.70
C CYS A 322 13.69 14.64 -20.34
N TYR A 323 14.12 14.85 -19.09
CA TYR A 323 15.55 14.77 -18.73
C TYR A 323 15.86 13.82 -17.58
N HIS A 324 14.95 13.63 -16.62
CA HIS A 324 15.27 12.90 -15.38
C HIS A 324 14.47 11.60 -15.16
N LEU A 325 13.72 11.15 -16.16
CA LEU A 325 12.94 9.93 -16.05
C LEU A 325 13.84 8.72 -15.74
N GLY A 326 15.02 8.66 -16.38
CA GLY A 326 15.98 7.58 -16.17
C GLY A 326 16.56 7.52 -14.75
N THR A 327 16.82 8.67 -14.12
CA THR A 327 17.31 8.71 -12.74
C THR A 327 16.21 8.32 -11.75
N ALA A 328 14.97 8.77 -11.98
CA ALA A 328 13.81 8.36 -11.19
C ALA A 328 13.56 6.84 -11.28
N VAL A 329 13.66 6.24 -12.48
CA VAL A 329 13.52 4.78 -12.68
C VAL A 329 14.63 4.01 -11.96
N LYS A 330 15.90 4.41 -12.11
CA LYS A 330 17.03 3.75 -11.45
C LYS A 330 16.97 3.88 -9.92
N GLY A 331 16.65 5.07 -9.42
CA GLY A 331 16.53 5.34 -7.98
C GLY A 331 15.42 4.52 -7.33
N SER A 332 14.22 4.50 -7.93
CA SER A 332 13.09 3.71 -7.42
C SER A 332 13.33 2.19 -7.48
N PHE A 333 14.06 1.71 -8.49
CA PHE A 333 14.44 0.30 -8.56
C PHE A 333 15.37 -0.09 -7.42
N LEU A 334 16.40 0.71 -7.16
CA LEU A 334 17.35 0.48 -6.06
C LEU A 334 16.64 0.47 -4.70
N ILE A 335 15.71 1.41 -4.47
CA ILE A 335 14.91 1.45 -3.25
C ILE A 335 14.11 0.15 -3.09
N THR A 336 13.50 -0.34 -4.16
CA THR A 336 12.69 -1.56 -4.14
C THR A 336 13.54 -2.79 -3.86
N LEU A 337 14.72 -2.90 -4.48
CA LEU A 337 15.68 -3.98 -4.27
C LEU A 337 16.09 -4.09 -2.79
N LEU A 338 16.21 -2.96 -2.09
CA LEU A 338 16.57 -2.93 -0.67
C LEU A 338 15.35 -3.09 0.26
N ARG A 339 14.15 -2.72 -0.19
CA ARG A 339 12.92 -2.77 0.59
C ARG A 339 12.34 -4.18 0.68
N ILE A 340 12.39 -4.97 -0.40
CA ILE A 340 11.85 -6.34 -0.44
C ILE A 340 12.52 -7.25 0.62
N PRO A 341 13.87 -7.36 0.69
CA PRO A 341 14.54 -8.17 1.71
C PRO A 341 14.16 -7.76 3.14
N ARG A 342 14.02 -6.44 3.38
CA ARG A 342 13.63 -5.93 4.69
C ARG A 342 12.22 -6.37 5.11
N ILE A 343 11.26 -6.35 4.19
CA ILE A 343 9.89 -6.82 4.46
C ILE A 343 9.89 -8.32 4.76
N VAL A 344 10.62 -9.11 3.96
CA VAL A 344 10.77 -10.56 4.16
C VAL A 344 11.39 -10.87 5.53
N LEU A 345 12.48 -10.19 5.89
CA LEU A 345 13.15 -10.38 7.19
C LEU A 345 12.25 -9.98 8.38
N LEU A 346 11.50 -8.88 8.27
CA LEU A 346 10.54 -8.46 9.29
C LEU A 346 9.40 -9.48 9.45
N TYR A 347 8.92 -10.03 8.34
CA TYR A 347 7.88 -11.05 8.34
C TYR A 347 8.37 -12.35 9.01
N LEU A 348 9.55 -12.85 8.63
CA LEU A 348 10.18 -14.01 9.26
C LEU A 348 10.43 -13.78 10.77
N CYS A 349 10.89 -12.59 11.14
CA CYS A 349 11.08 -12.21 12.54
C CYS A 349 9.76 -12.25 13.34
N ASN A 350 8.66 -11.80 12.75
CA ASN A 350 7.35 -11.85 13.40
C ASN A 350 6.84 -13.29 13.61
N ILE A 351 7.03 -14.17 12.62
CA ILE A 351 6.68 -15.60 12.73
C ILE A 351 7.54 -16.28 13.81
N LEU A 352 8.85 -15.98 13.84
CA LEU A 352 9.76 -16.59 14.79
C LEU A 352 9.56 -16.06 16.21
N ASN A 353 9.17 -14.81 16.40
CA ASN A 353 8.83 -14.26 17.72
C ASN A 353 7.58 -14.90 18.35
N GLN A 354 6.71 -15.53 17.55
CA GLN A 354 5.62 -16.35 18.08
C GLN A 354 6.10 -17.70 18.64
N LYS A 355 7.28 -18.17 18.24
CA LYS A 355 7.93 -19.37 18.78
C LYS A 355 8.99 -18.94 19.79
N LYS A 356 8.69 -19.07 21.09
CA LYS A 356 9.45 -18.53 22.25
C LYS A 356 10.98 -18.82 22.32
N ASN A 357 11.57 -19.60 21.43
CA ASN A 357 12.94 -20.15 21.55
C ASN A 357 13.92 -19.74 20.44
N ALA A 358 13.83 -18.54 19.85
CA ALA A 358 14.80 -18.07 18.85
C ALA A 358 15.30 -16.62 19.07
N LYS A 359 15.31 -16.15 20.32
CA LYS A 359 15.67 -14.76 20.67
C LYS A 359 17.15 -14.42 20.40
N HIS A 360 18.06 -15.39 20.56
CA HIS A 360 19.50 -15.14 20.49
C HIS A 360 20.10 -15.21 19.07
N LEU A 361 19.43 -15.82 18.08
CA LEU A 361 19.95 -15.91 16.72
C LEU A 361 19.78 -14.60 15.92
N PHE A 362 18.94 -13.66 16.40
CA PHE A 362 18.45 -12.54 15.60
C PHE A 362 18.86 -11.13 16.05
N ASP A 363 19.50 -10.97 17.21
CA ASP A 363 20.11 -9.68 17.59
C ASP A 363 21.23 -9.27 16.60
N CYS A 364 21.89 -10.23 15.95
CA CYS A 364 22.90 -9.98 14.92
C CYS A 364 22.30 -9.59 13.54
N CYS A 365 21.13 -10.14 13.17
CA CYS A 365 20.43 -9.79 11.92
C CYS A 365 19.70 -8.44 11.99
N SER A 366 19.32 -7.99 13.19
CA SER A 366 18.75 -6.64 13.39
C SER A 366 19.75 -5.53 13.03
N CYS A 367 21.06 -5.78 13.21
CA CYS A 367 22.14 -4.89 12.79
C CYS A 367 22.27 -4.80 11.25
N TRP A 368 22.12 -5.92 10.54
CA TRP A 368 22.17 -5.97 9.07
C TRP A 368 20.94 -5.30 8.42
N VAL A 369 19.81 -5.23 9.11
CA VAL A 369 18.60 -4.50 8.68
C VAL A 369 18.63 -3.01 9.08
N CYS A 370 19.37 -2.65 10.13
CA CYS A 370 19.59 -1.26 10.54
C CYS A 370 20.66 -0.55 9.72
N PHE A 371 21.69 -1.25 9.23
CA PHE A 371 22.75 -0.66 8.42
C PHE A 371 22.23 -0.01 7.11
N PRO A 372 21.27 -0.63 6.38
CA PRO A 372 20.58 0.01 5.28
C PRO A 372 19.74 1.21 5.71
N LYS A 373 19.17 1.28 6.93
CA LYS A 373 18.41 2.49 7.32
C LYS A 373 19.30 3.72 7.38
N SER A 374 20.51 3.60 7.93
CA SER A 374 21.46 4.71 7.99
C SER A 374 22.04 5.01 6.62
N CYS A 375 22.54 3.99 5.88
CA CYS A 375 23.07 4.19 4.54
C CYS A 375 22.02 4.65 3.53
N LEU A 376 20.80 4.11 3.51
CA LEU A 376 19.73 4.45 2.56
C LEU A 376 19.08 5.80 2.91
N ARG A 377 19.07 6.21 4.19
CA ARG A 377 18.72 7.60 4.55
C ARG A 377 19.83 8.55 4.11
N TYR A 378 21.10 8.19 4.29
CA TYR A 378 22.24 8.96 3.77
C TYR A 378 22.29 8.98 2.23
N PHE A 379 21.94 7.88 1.55
CA PHE A 379 22.01 7.71 0.11
C PHE A 379 20.77 8.26 -0.59
N ASN A 380 19.56 8.19 -0.01
CA ASN A 380 18.42 8.96 -0.51
C ASN A 380 18.67 10.45 -0.30
N GLN A 381 19.17 10.85 0.88
CA GLN A 381 19.44 12.25 1.15
C GLN A 381 20.59 12.77 0.27
N HIS A 382 21.65 11.99 0.01
CA HIS A 382 22.67 12.34 -0.98
C HIS A 382 22.16 12.24 -2.41
N TYR A 383 21.45 11.19 -2.85
CA TYR A 383 21.04 11.05 -4.26
C TYR A 383 19.98 12.08 -4.67
N PHE A 384 19.06 12.43 -3.76
CA PHE A 384 18.14 13.54 -3.98
C PHE A 384 18.85 14.91 -3.86
N HIS A 385 19.85 15.08 -3.00
CA HIS A 385 20.61 16.34 -2.87
C HIS A 385 21.67 16.55 -3.97
N PHE A 386 22.31 15.48 -4.46
CA PHE A 386 23.20 15.46 -5.62
C PHE A 386 22.41 15.70 -6.92
N ASN A 387 21.16 15.23 -6.99
CA ASN A 387 20.25 15.59 -8.08
C ASN A 387 19.66 16.99 -7.92
N GLU A 388 19.46 17.52 -6.70
CA GLU A 388 19.16 18.95 -6.52
C GLU A 388 20.27 19.83 -7.08
N GLU A 389 21.55 19.50 -6.84
CA GLU A 389 22.69 20.23 -7.42
C GLU A 389 22.74 20.14 -8.96
N HIS A 390 22.38 18.99 -9.54
CA HIS A 390 22.32 18.81 -11.01
C HIS A 390 21.04 19.34 -11.67
N ILE A 391 19.97 19.63 -10.93
CA ILE A 391 18.79 20.37 -11.45
C ILE A 391 19.07 21.88 -11.44
N ILE A 392 20.04 22.34 -10.64
CA ILE A 392 20.46 23.75 -10.53
C ILE A 392 21.50 24.12 -11.62
N THR A 393 22.17 23.15 -12.22
CA THR A 393 23.04 23.32 -13.42
C THR A 393 22.29 22.99 -14.69
#